data_AF-A0A7W0TQV4-F1
#
_entry.id   AF-A0A7W0TQV4-F1
#
_cell.length_a   1.000
_cell.length_b   1.000
_cell.length_c   1.000
_cell.angle_alpha   90.00
_cell.angle_beta   90.00
_cell.angle_gamma   90.00
#
_symmetry.space_group_name_H-M   'P 1'
#
loop_
_entity.id
_entity.type
_entity.pdbx_description
1 polymer ?
#
loop_
_entity_poly.entity_id
_entity_poly.type
_entity_poly.pdbx_seq_one_letter_code
_entity_poly.pdbx_strand_id
1 'polypeptide(L)'
;MAISPVEIRHVRLTRSLLGFNRPFTKDLLEDIASSYEDVWRERADLEDKVEQLEADIVRYRELETLLRTTLISAERAAQELKQHARREAALVVSEAHAEARATTRAAMAEQERLQGESHRIRALLRAALETLGEADLEERAPVASAEAA
;
A
#
# COMPACT_ATOMS: atom_id res chain seq x y z
N MET A 1 -16.82 42.06 -40.80
CA MET A 1 -18.23 42.38 -40.54
C MET A 1 -19.06 41.54 -41.49
N ALA A 2 -19.78 40.55 -40.97
CA ALA A 2 -20.71 39.73 -41.76
C ALA A 2 -22.10 40.35 -41.63
N ILE A 3 -22.80 40.46 -42.75
CA ILE A 3 -24.22 40.85 -42.77
C ILE A 3 -25.03 39.70 -42.16
N SER A 4 -25.92 40.00 -41.24
CA SER A 4 -26.86 39.03 -40.65
C SER A 4 -27.96 38.65 -41.65
N PRO A 5 -28.58 37.46 -41.53
CA PRO A 5 -29.73 37.08 -42.36
C PRO A 5 -30.85 38.13 -42.37
N VAL A 6 -31.13 38.74 -41.21
CA VAL A 6 -32.10 39.84 -41.08
C VAL A 6 -31.68 41.05 -41.91
N GLU A 7 -30.42 41.43 -41.88
CA GLU A 7 -29.91 42.53 -42.70
C GLU A 7 -30.03 42.23 -44.21
N ILE A 8 -29.79 40.98 -44.64
CA ILE A 8 -29.99 40.56 -46.06
C ILE A 8 -31.44 40.81 -46.49
N ARG A 9 -32.41 40.39 -45.67
CA ARG A 9 -33.85 40.57 -45.95
C ARG A 9 -34.26 42.04 -46.05
N HIS A 10 -33.55 42.94 -45.37
CA HIS A 10 -33.83 44.38 -45.36
C HIS A 10 -33.01 45.20 -46.38
N VAL A 11 -32.13 44.57 -47.18
CA VAL A 11 -31.35 45.28 -48.20
C VAL A 11 -32.26 45.94 -49.22
N ARG A 12 -32.11 47.26 -49.39
CA ARG A 12 -32.80 48.03 -50.42
C ARG A 12 -31.90 48.22 -51.64
N LEU A 13 -32.19 47.50 -52.72
CA LEU A 13 -31.48 47.67 -53.99
C LEU A 13 -31.94 48.97 -54.70
N THR A 14 -30.99 49.81 -55.09
CA THR A 14 -31.24 51.03 -55.86
C THR A 14 -31.59 50.72 -57.32
N ARG A 15 -32.29 51.66 -57.99
CA ARG A 15 -32.74 51.48 -59.38
C ARG A 15 -31.67 52.01 -60.36
N SER A 16 -31.41 51.27 -61.43
CA SER A 16 -30.55 51.70 -62.55
C SER A 16 -31.22 51.35 -63.89
N LEU A 17 -30.89 52.12 -64.94
CA LEU A 17 -31.44 51.97 -66.30
C LEU A 17 -31.09 50.62 -66.95
N LEU A 18 -30.03 49.95 -66.49
CA LEU A 18 -29.58 48.63 -66.96
C LEU A 18 -29.44 47.66 -65.76
N GLY A 19 -30.51 47.50 -64.97
CA GLY A 19 -30.50 46.68 -63.74
C GLY A 19 -30.96 45.24 -63.91
N PHE A 20 -30.69 44.41 -62.90
CA PHE A 20 -31.16 43.02 -62.82
C PHE A 20 -32.69 42.91 -62.67
N ASN A 21 -33.24 41.74 -63.04
CA ASN A 21 -34.65 41.41 -62.89
C ASN A 21 -35.05 41.41 -61.40
N ARG A 22 -35.87 42.39 -61.00
CA ARG A 22 -36.21 42.62 -59.58
C ARG A 22 -36.92 41.45 -58.88
N PRO A 23 -37.99 40.86 -59.44
CA PRO A 23 -38.61 39.67 -58.85
C PRO A 23 -37.58 38.57 -58.57
N PHE A 24 -36.81 38.18 -59.60
CA PHE A 24 -35.82 37.13 -59.48
C PHE A 24 -34.72 37.47 -58.46
N THR A 25 -34.21 38.70 -58.47
CA THR A 25 -33.19 39.14 -57.50
C THR A 25 -33.74 39.16 -56.07
N LYS A 26 -35.02 39.51 -55.86
CA LYS A 26 -35.64 39.45 -54.53
C LYS A 26 -35.78 38.01 -54.05
N ASP A 27 -36.26 37.12 -54.90
CA ASP A 27 -36.42 35.70 -54.55
C ASP A 27 -35.05 35.08 -54.22
N LEU A 28 -34.02 35.40 -55.00
CA LEU A 28 -32.66 34.97 -54.72
C LEU A 28 -32.13 35.52 -53.38
N LEU A 29 -32.40 36.78 -53.04
CA LEU A 29 -31.99 37.35 -51.74
C LEU A 29 -32.71 36.69 -50.57
N GLU A 30 -33.96 36.29 -50.75
CA GLU A 30 -34.74 35.55 -49.75
C GLU A 30 -34.17 34.13 -49.55
N ASP A 31 -33.85 33.42 -50.63
CA ASP A 31 -33.20 32.11 -50.59
C ASP A 31 -31.83 32.18 -49.92
N ILE A 32 -31.03 33.19 -50.28
CA ILE A 32 -29.73 33.45 -49.64
C ILE A 32 -29.93 33.72 -48.15
N ALA A 33 -30.87 34.59 -47.77
CA ALA A 33 -31.11 34.91 -46.37
C ALA A 33 -31.52 33.65 -45.58
N SER A 34 -32.37 32.79 -46.14
CA SER A 34 -32.77 31.53 -45.51
C SER A 34 -31.58 30.58 -45.34
N SER A 35 -30.80 30.37 -46.40
CA SER A 35 -29.61 29.50 -46.32
C SER A 35 -28.57 30.05 -45.34
N TYR A 36 -28.42 31.37 -45.26
CA TYR A 36 -27.48 32.01 -44.32
C TYR A 36 -27.96 31.89 -42.86
N GLU A 37 -29.27 31.91 -42.63
CA GLU A 37 -29.88 31.67 -41.33
C GLU A 37 -29.60 30.26 -40.81
N ASP A 38 -29.73 29.26 -41.68
CA ASP A 38 -29.38 27.86 -41.35
C ASP A 38 -27.90 27.72 -40.96
N VAL A 39 -27.00 28.31 -41.77
CA VAL A 39 -25.55 28.30 -41.49
C VAL A 39 -25.21 29.03 -40.19
N TRP A 40 -25.87 30.16 -39.91
CA TRP A 40 -25.66 30.89 -38.67
C TRP A 40 -26.11 30.10 -37.45
N ARG A 41 -27.24 29.39 -37.56
CA ARG A 41 -27.73 28.53 -36.50
C ARG A 41 -26.80 27.35 -36.27
N GLU A 42 -26.37 26.66 -37.32
CA GLU A 42 -25.40 25.56 -37.21
C GLU A 42 -24.07 26.04 -36.60
N ARG A 43 -23.60 27.23 -36.99
CA ARG A 43 -22.41 27.85 -36.38
C ARG A 43 -22.59 28.06 -34.89
N ALA A 44 -23.72 28.60 -34.44
CA ALA A 44 -24.00 28.81 -33.03
C ALA A 44 -24.03 27.48 -32.26
N ASP A 45 -24.74 26.48 -32.79
CA ASP A 45 -24.81 25.14 -32.20
C ASP A 45 -23.42 24.48 -32.10
N LEU A 46 -22.56 24.69 -33.11
CA LEU A 46 -21.18 24.20 -33.10
C LEU A 46 -20.29 24.96 -32.11
N GLU A 47 -20.46 26.28 -31.98
CA GLU A 47 -19.72 27.10 -31.00
C GLU A 47 -20.06 26.66 -29.58
N ASP A 48 -21.34 26.48 -29.26
CA ASP A 48 -21.79 25.96 -27.96
C ASP A 48 -21.21 24.55 -27.68
N LYS A 49 -21.19 23.69 -28.69
CA LYS A 49 -20.61 22.35 -28.57
C LYS A 49 -19.10 22.38 -28.34
N VAL A 50 -18.39 23.29 -29.00
CA VAL A 50 -16.95 23.47 -28.80
C VAL A 50 -16.68 23.93 -27.36
N GLU A 51 -17.41 24.93 -26.87
CA GLU A 51 -17.27 25.42 -25.49
C GLU A 51 -17.51 24.30 -24.47
N GLN A 52 -18.56 23.49 -24.67
CA GLN A 52 -18.84 22.35 -23.82
C GLN A 52 -17.71 21.30 -23.84
N LEU A 53 -17.19 20.97 -25.02
CA LEU A 53 -16.09 20.01 -25.17
C LEU A 53 -14.79 20.52 -24.55
N GLU A 54 -14.50 21.82 -24.67
CA GLU A 54 -13.34 22.45 -24.04
C GLU A 54 -13.45 22.39 -22.51
N ALA A 55 -14.62 22.68 -21.94
CA ALA A 55 -14.89 22.54 -20.52
C ALA A 55 -14.70 21.09 -20.03
N ASP A 56 -15.20 20.11 -20.80
CA ASP A 56 -15.00 18.69 -20.50
C ASP A 56 -13.53 18.27 -20.55
N ILE A 57 -12.76 18.76 -21.53
CA ILE A 57 -11.31 18.50 -21.62
C ILE A 57 -10.58 19.02 -20.38
N VAL A 58 -10.90 20.23 -19.91
CA VAL A 58 -10.31 20.79 -18.69
C VAL A 58 -10.61 19.89 -17.50
N ARG A 59 -11.88 19.50 -17.31
CA ARG A 59 -12.31 18.59 -16.24
C ARG A 59 -11.59 17.25 -16.29
N TYR A 60 -11.43 16.65 -17.47
CA TYR A 60 -10.72 15.38 -17.63
C TYR A 60 -9.23 15.50 -17.32
N ARG A 61 -8.57 16.61 -17.67
CA ARG A 61 -7.16 16.85 -17.33
C ARG A 61 -6.94 17.01 -15.83
N GLU A 62 -7.86 17.68 -15.13
CA GLU A 62 -7.84 17.79 -13.67
C GLU A 62 -7.99 16.42 -13.02
N LEU A 63 -8.94 15.62 -13.49
CA LEU A 63 -9.16 14.25 -13.01
C LEU A 63 -7.94 13.36 -13.27
N GLU A 64 -7.33 13.44 -14.46
CA GLU A 64 -6.11 12.70 -14.80
C GLU A 64 -4.95 13.07 -13.86
N THR A 65 -4.80 14.35 -13.56
CA THR A 65 -3.78 14.85 -12.63
C THR A 65 -4.01 14.31 -11.21
N LEU A 66 -5.26 14.35 -10.74
CA LEU A 66 -5.63 13.79 -9.44
C LEU A 66 -5.37 12.27 -9.37
N LEU A 67 -5.74 11.53 -10.41
CA LEU A 67 -5.49 10.09 -10.48
C LEU A 67 -3.99 9.77 -10.45
N ARG A 68 -3.17 10.50 -11.22
CA ARG A 68 -1.72 10.33 -11.23
C ARG A 68 -1.10 10.59 -9.86
N THR A 69 -1.49 11.68 -9.20
CA THR A 69 -0.95 12.01 -7.86
C THR A 69 -1.37 10.98 -6.82
N THR A 70 -2.61 10.50 -6.89
CA THR A 70 -3.13 9.45 -5.99
C THR A 70 -2.41 8.12 -6.21
N LEU A 71 -2.18 7.72 -7.47
CA LEU A 71 -1.43 6.49 -7.79
C LEU A 71 0.00 6.55 -7.27
N ILE A 72 0.70 7.67 -7.47
CA ILE A 72 2.06 7.86 -6.95
C ILE A 72 2.07 7.81 -5.42
N SER A 73 1.08 8.44 -4.76
CA SER A 73 0.96 8.40 -3.30
C SER A 73 0.69 6.98 -2.78
N ALA A 74 -0.20 6.24 -3.45
CA ALA A 74 -0.52 4.86 -3.10
C ALA A 74 0.69 3.94 -3.28
N GLU A 75 1.47 4.11 -4.36
CA GLU A 75 2.70 3.37 -4.58
C GLU A 75 3.73 3.65 -3.47
N ARG A 76 3.93 4.93 -3.12
CA ARG A 76 4.84 5.31 -2.01
C ARG A 76 4.41 4.67 -0.69
N ALA A 77 3.13 4.78 -0.34
CA ALA A 77 2.60 4.17 0.88
C ALA A 77 2.78 2.64 0.88
N ALA A 78 2.56 1.97 -0.25
CA ALA A 78 2.78 0.54 -0.38
C ALA A 78 4.26 0.15 -0.21
N GLN A 79 5.20 0.94 -0.77
CA GLN A 79 6.63 0.71 -0.59
C GLN A 79 7.07 0.93 0.87
N GLU A 80 6.58 1.99 1.51
CA GLU A 80 6.84 2.28 2.93
C GLU A 80 6.32 1.16 3.82
N LEU A 81 5.10 0.69 3.60
CA LEU A 81 4.51 -0.44 4.32
C LEU A 81 5.34 -1.72 4.15
N LYS A 82 5.78 -2.01 2.91
CA LYS A 82 6.63 -3.16 2.63
C LYS A 82 7.99 -3.06 3.32
N GLN A 83 8.60 -1.88 3.37
CA GLN A 83 9.85 -1.65 4.09
C GLN A 83 9.68 -1.75 5.60
N HIS A 84 8.56 -1.24 6.15
CA HIS A 84 8.21 -1.38 7.55
C HIS A 84 8.06 -2.86 7.93
N ALA A 85 7.22 -3.60 7.21
CA ALA A 85 6.98 -5.02 7.45
C ALA A 85 8.27 -5.86 7.36
N ARG A 86 9.19 -5.53 6.44
CA ARG A 86 10.50 -6.19 6.35
C ARG A 86 11.38 -5.94 7.56
N ARG A 87 11.43 -4.69 8.05
CA ARG A 87 12.19 -4.33 9.25
C ARG A 87 11.61 -5.00 10.49
N GLU A 88 10.31 -4.97 10.63
CA GLU A 88 9.58 -5.59 11.73
C GLU A 88 9.76 -7.11 11.74
N ALA A 89 9.65 -7.77 10.58
CA ALA A 89 9.93 -9.20 10.46
C ALA A 89 11.37 -9.54 10.84
N ALA A 90 12.36 -8.74 10.43
CA ALA A 90 13.75 -8.94 10.80
C ALA A 90 13.98 -8.78 12.32
N LEU A 91 13.31 -7.81 12.95
CA LEU A 91 13.34 -7.62 14.40
C LEU A 91 12.73 -8.82 15.13
N VAL A 92 11.53 -9.26 14.74
CA VAL A 92 10.85 -10.42 15.33
C VAL A 92 11.73 -11.68 15.25
N VAL A 93 12.35 -11.94 14.09
CA VAL A 93 13.26 -13.08 13.92
C VAL A 93 14.50 -12.94 14.81
N SER A 94 15.08 -11.74 14.89
CA SER A 94 16.23 -11.47 15.75
C SER A 94 15.91 -11.68 17.24
N GLU A 95 14.76 -11.17 17.70
CA GLU A 95 14.26 -11.32 19.06
C GLU A 95 13.98 -12.79 19.40
N ALA A 96 13.28 -13.51 18.51
CA ALA A 96 13.03 -14.94 18.69
C ALA A 96 14.33 -15.75 18.79
N HIS A 97 15.34 -15.43 17.99
CA HIS A 97 16.66 -16.06 18.11
C HIS A 97 17.39 -15.70 19.42
N ALA A 98 17.26 -14.45 19.88
CA ALA A 98 17.86 -14.03 21.14
C ALA A 98 17.21 -14.72 22.34
N GLU A 99 15.88 -14.80 22.35
CA GLU A 99 15.09 -15.51 23.36
C GLU A 99 15.39 -17.00 23.36
N ALA A 100 15.40 -17.66 22.19
CA ALA A 100 15.78 -19.07 22.08
C ALA A 100 17.18 -19.34 22.66
N ARG A 101 18.17 -18.50 22.35
CA ARG A 101 19.52 -18.61 22.94
C ARG A 101 19.52 -18.38 24.45
N ALA A 102 18.71 -17.46 24.97
CA ALA A 102 18.58 -17.22 26.40
C ALA A 102 17.99 -18.46 27.10
N THR A 103 16.90 -19.00 26.57
CA THR A 103 16.23 -20.20 27.08
C THR A 103 17.15 -21.41 27.05
N THR A 104 17.87 -21.66 25.95
CA THR A 104 18.84 -22.78 25.89
C THR A 104 19.95 -22.62 26.92
N ARG A 105 20.49 -21.42 27.12
CA ARG A 105 21.52 -21.19 28.14
C ARG A 105 21.00 -21.41 29.56
N ALA A 106 19.78 -20.94 29.84
CA ALA A 106 19.14 -21.18 31.14
C ALA A 106 18.92 -22.68 31.39
N ALA A 107 18.44 -23.41 30.38
CA ALA A 107 18.25 -24.86 30.47
C ALA A 107 19.56 -25.63 30.68
N MET A 108 20.65 -25.25 29.99
CA MET A 108 21.96 -25.86 30.18
C MET A 108 22.53 -25.58 31.58
N ALA A 109 22.43 -24.34 32.06
CA ALA A 109 22.88 -23.99 33.42
C ALA A 109 22.10 -24.77 34.49
N GLU A 110 20.79 -24.93 34.31
CA GLU A 110 19.95 -25.72 35.20
C GLU A 110 20.29 -27.22 35.14
N GLN A 111 20.56 -27.75 33.94
CA GLN A 111 21.02 -29.12 33.78
C GLN A 111 22.35 -29.37 34.53
N GLU A 112 23.33 -28.47 34.37
CA GLU A 112 24.62 -28.55 35.07
C GLU A 112 24.43 -28.51 36.59
N ARG A 113 23.57 -27.61 37.08
CA ARG A 113 23.22 -27.52 38.51
C ARG A 113 22.65 -28.84 39.04
N LEU A 114 21.64 -29.39 38.35
CA LEU A 114 20.99 -30.66 38.73
C LEU A 114 21.96 -31.85 38.67
N GLN A 115 22.86 -31.88 37.68
CA GLN A 115 23.89 -32.92 37.59
C GLN A 115 24.89 -32.83 38.75
N GLY A 116 25.29 -31.61 39.13
CA GLY A 116 26.15 -31.36 40.28
C GLY A 116 25.49 -31.79 41.59
N GLU A 117 24.22 -31.44 41.79
CA GLU A 117 23.44 -31.87 42.96
C GLU A 117 23.29 -33.39 43.02
N SER A 118 23.00 -34.04 41.90
CA SER A 118 22.91 -35.50 41.80
C SER A 118 24.24 -36.18 42.17
N HIS A 119 25.37 -35.67 41.66
CA HIS A 119 26.70 -36.18 42.03
C HIS A 119 26.98 -36.01 43.52
N ARG A 120 26.65 -34.83 44.09
CA ARG A 120 26.84 -34.55 45.51
C ARG A 120 26.02 -35.50 46.39
N ILE A 121 24.75 -35.71 46.06
CA ILE A 121 23.87 -36.64 46.79
C ILE A 121 24.43 -38.07 46.72
N ARG A 122 24.88 -38.52 45.54
CA ARG A 122 25.50 -39.85 45.39
C ARG A 122 26.78 -39.99 46.22
N ALA A 123 27.62 -38.96 46.27
CA ALA A 123 28.83 -38.97 47.08
C ALA A 123 28.52 -39.05 48.58
N LEU A 124 27.54 -38.26 49.05
CA LEU A 124 27.08 -38.30 50.44
C LEU A 124 26.51 -39.68 50.82
N LEU A 125 25.69 -40.28 49.96
CA LEU A 125 25.14 -41.62 50.16
C LEU A 125 26.26 -42.68 50.24
N ARG A 126 27.26 -42.61 49.36
CA ARG A 126 28.39 -43.55 49.37
C ARG A 126 29.21 -43.42 50.66
N ALA A 127 29.54 -42.20 51.08
CA ALA A 127 30.25 -41.96 52.32
C ALA A 127 29.46 -42.47 53.55
N ALA A 128 28.14 -42.22 53.59
CA ALA A 128 27.29 -42.73 54.67
C ALA A 128 27.25 -44.27 54.72
N LEU A 129 27.18 -44.93 53.56
CA LEU A 129 27.22 -46.39 53.48
C LEU A 129 28.59 -46.97 53.91
N GLU A 130 29.69 -46.31 53.56
CA GLU A 130 31.03 -46.70 54.01
C GLU A 130 31.14 -46.61 55.54
N THR A 131 30.67 -45.51 56.15
CA THR A 131 30.68 -45.37 57.62
C THR A 131 29.81 -46.43 58.33
N LEU A 132 28.69 -46.85 57.73
CA LEU A 132 27.87 -47.92 58.28
C LEU A 132 28.53 -49.30 58.11
N GLY A 133 29.22 -49.52 56.98
CA GLY A 133 30.00 -50.74 56.75
C GLY A 133 31.17 -50.87 57.72
N GLU A 134 31.85 -49.77 58.06
CA GLU A 134 32.91 -49.76 59.08
C GLU A 134 32.34 -50.03 60.48
N ALA A 135 31.19 -49.46 60.83
CA ALA A 135 30.51 -49.73 62.10
C ALA A 135 30.05 -51.20 62.24
N ASP A 136 29.50 -51.80 61.18
CA ASP A 136 29.12 -53.23 61.14
C ASP A 136 30.34 -54.17 61.24
N LEU A 137 31.51 -53.74 60.74
CA LEU A 137 32.75 -54.51 60.82
C LEU A 137 33.41 -54.40 62.21
N GLU A 138 33.30 -53.25 62.88
CA GLU A 138 33.69 -53.11 64.29
C GLU A 138 32.79 -53.92 65.22
N GLU A 139 31.48 -54.01 64.95
CA GLU A 139 30.54 -54.82 65.73
C GLU A 139 30.72 -56.34 65.50
N ARG A 140 31.27 -56.73 64.35
CA ARG A 140 31.59 -58.13 63.99
C ARG A 140 33.04 -58.55 64.26
N ALA A 141 33.93 -57.64 64.67
CA ALA A 141 35.27 -58.02 65.10
C ALA A 141 35.15 -58.89 66.37
N PRO A 142 35.47 -60.19 66.30
CA PRO A 142 35.23 -61.09 67.41
C PRO A 142 36.21 -60.78 68.54
N VAL A 143 35.74 -61.09 69.75
CA VAL A 143 36.42 -61.21 71.05
C VAL A 143 37.55 -62.28 71.02
N ALA A 144 38.25 -62.45 69.90
CA ALA A 144 39.26 -63.47 69.67
C ALA A 144 40.69 -62.98 70.01
N SER A 145 40.90 -62.56 71.25
CA SER A 145 42.25 -62.50 71.85
C SER A 145 42.21 -62.42 73.38
N ALA A 146 41.28 -63.14 74.01
CA ALA A 146 41.24 -63.31 75.46
C ALA A 146 41.02 -64.78 75.84
N GLU A 147 41.91 -65.68 75.41
CA GLU A 147 42.13 -66.98 76.06
C GLU A 147 43.31 -67.72 75.38
N ALA A 148 44.52 -67.53 75.91
CA ALA A 148 45.60 -68.52 75.88
C ALA A 148 46.75 -68.07 76.81
N ALA A 149 46.80 -68.71 77.99
CA ALA A 149 47.93 -69.04 78.86
C ALA A 149 49.09 -68.03 79.03
#